data_AF-A0A4Q9LQW5-F1
#
_entry.id   AF-A0A4Q9LQW5-F1
#
_cell.length_a   1.000
_cell.length_b   1.000
_cell.length_c   1.000
_cell.angle_alpha   90.00
_cell.angle_beta   90.00
_cell.angle_gamma   90.00
#
_symmetry.space_group_name_H-M   'P 1'
#
loop_
_entity.id
_entity.type
_entity.pdbx_description
1 polymer ?
#
loop_
_entity_poly.entity_id
_entity_poly.type
_entity_poly.pdbx_seq_one_letter_code
_entity_poly.pdbx_strand_id
1 'polypeptide(L)'
;MFINKDSLKNHINETVQVIGKVSRIEPPLIFLNTPEGDIKVTFVNLHKYTKSYICVTGKVQQDLTIQEIHVDHMGDNFDVE
;
A
#
# COMPACT_ATOMS: atom_id res chain seq x y z
N MET A 1 5.77 6.20 9.34
CA MET A 1 5.03 5.50 10.42
C MET A 1 4.39 4.28 9.81
N PHE A 2 4.70 3.08 10.31
CA PHE A 2 4.09 1.85 9.83
C PHE A 2 2.69 1.68 10.43
N ILE A 3 1.72 1.38 9.58
CA ILE A 3 0.34 1.13 9.99
C ILE A 3 -0.24 -0.07 9.23
N ASN A 4 -1.31 -0.64 9.79
CA ASN A 4 -2.12 -1.64 9.11
C ASN A 4 -3.41 -1.02 8.56
N LYS A 5 -4.23 -1.83 7.88
CA LYS A 5 -5.49 -1.40 7.27
C LYS A 5 -6.46 -0.77 8.27
N ASP A 6 -6.63 -1.37 9.45
CA ASP A 6 -7.61 -0.92 10.45
C ASP A 6 -7.27 0.46 11.02
N SER A 7 -5.99 0.82 11.01
CA SER A 7 -5.51 2.14 11.45
C SER A 7 -5.70 3.24 10.40
N LEU A 8 -5.96 2.95 9.12
CA LEU A 8 -6.04 3.97 8.05
C LEU A 8 -7.00 5.12 8.39
N LYS A 9 -8.17 4.79 8.95
CA LYS A 9 -9.19 5.77 9.34
C LYS A 9 -8.73 6.78 10.40
N ASN A 10 -7.72 6.42 11.20
CA ASN A 10 -7.16 7.28 12.25
C ASN A 10 -6.03 8.16 11.73
N HIS A 11 -5.55 7.92 10.50
CA HIS A 11 -4.37 8.57 9.91
C HIS A 11 -4.73 9.33 8.61
N ILE A 12 -5.99 9.75 8.45
CA ILE A 12 -6.43 10.53 7.30
C ILE A 12 -5.60 11.82 7.21
N ASN A 13 -5.13 12.15 6.00
CA ASN A 13 -4.26 13.29 5.70
C ASN A 13 -2.83 13.17 6.27
N GLU A 14 -2.46 12.02 6.86
CA GLU A 14 -1.11 11.75 7.33
C GLU A 14 -0.30 10.91 6.33
N THR A 15 1.03 11.00 6.42
CA THR A 15 1.95 10.17 5.63
C THR A 15 2.27 8.91 6.40
N VAL A 16 1.96 7.77 5.80
CA VAL A 16 2.04 6.45 6.42
C VAL A 16 2.82 5.49 5.52
N GLN A 17 3.24 4.38 6.11
CA GLN A 17 3.92 3.29 5.44
C GLN A 17 3.10 2.02 5.63
N VAL A 18 2.76 1.35 4.54
CA VAL A 18 2.03 0.07 4.56
C VAL A 18 2.82 -0.97 3.80
N ILE A 19 2.80 -2.19 4.32
CA ILE A 19 3.41 -3.36 3.66
C ILE A 19 2.29 -4.28 3.21
N GLY A 20 2.37 -4.75 1.99
CA GLY A 20 1.42 -5.74 1.49
C GLY A 20 1.89 -6.36 0.18
N LYS A 21 1.25 -7.48 -0.17
CA LYS A 21 1.51 -8.16 -1.43
C LYS A 21 0.63 -7.56 -2.52
N VAL A 22 1.20 -7.25 -3.68
CA VAL A 22 0.38 -6.79 -4.82
C VAL A 22 -0.54 -7.93 -5.26
N SER A 23 -1.85 -7.74 -5.05
CA SER A 23 -2.88 -8.71 -5.38
C SER A 23 -3.52 -8.41 -6.73
N ARG A 24 -3.91 -7.15 -6.94
CA ARG A 24 -4.58 -6.69 -8.15
C ARG A 24 -4.12 -5.30 -8.54
N ILE A 25 -4.07 -5.06 -9.84
CA ILE A 25 -3.74 -3.77 -10.44
C ILE A 25 -4.93 -3.35 -11.31
N GLU A 26 -5.55 -2.22 -10.99
CA GLU A 26 -6.67 -1.63 -11.73
C GLU A 26 -6.41 -0.13 -11.93
N PRO A 27 -5.79 0.30 -13.03
CA PRO A 27 -5.39 1.69 -13.20
C PRO A 27 -6.52 2.70 -12.90
N PRO A 28 -6.29 3.71 -12.04
CA PRO A 28 -5.02 4.13 -11.41
C PRO A 28 -4.76 3.55 -9.99
N LEU A 29 -5.46 2.48 -9.61
CA LEU A 29 -5.41 1.83 -8.30
C LEU A 29 -4.63 0.52 -8.30
N ILE A 30 -4.03 0.22 -7.16
CA ILE A 30 -3.42 -1.06 -6.82
C ILE A 30 -3.97 -1.52 -5.49
N PHE A 31 -4.20 -2.84 -5.41
CA PHE A 31 -4.72 -3.50 -4.23
C PHE A 31 -3.58 -4.29 -3.59
N LEU A 32 -3.22 -3.88 -2.39
CA LEU A 32 -2.24 -4.57 -1.56
C LEU A 32 -2.98 -5.47 -0.59
N ASN A 33 -2.75 -6.76 -0.71
CA ASN A 33 -3.26 -7.73 0.26
C ASN A 33 -2.40 -7.68 1.51
N THR A 34 -3.04 -7.39 2.64
CA THR A 34 -2.47 -7.50 3.99
C THR A 34 -3.28 -8.54 4.79
N PRO A 35 -2.80 -9.01 5.95
CA PRO A 35 -3.55 -9.95 6.80
C PRO A 35 -4.97 -9.47 7.16
N GLU A 36 -5.17 -8.15 7.27
CA GLU A 36 -6.44 -7.51 7.60
C GLU A 36 -7.32 -7.25 6.35
N GLY A 37 -6.81 -7.61 5.16
CA GLY A 37 -7.48 -7.53 3.86
C GLY A 37 -6.88 -6.46 2.95
N ASP A 38 -7.57 -6.16 1.85
CA ASP A 38 -6.96 -5.33 0.82
C ASP A 38 -6.95 -3.83 1.19
N ILE A 39 -5.81 -3.18 0.93
CA ILE A 39 -5.59 -1.73 0.99
C ILE A 39 -5.49 -1.18 -0.43
N LYS A 40 -6.16 -0.07 -0.69
CA LYS A 40 -6.16 0.61 -1.99
C LYS A 40 -5.07 1.67 -2.04
N VAL A 41 -4.25 1.64 -3.07
CA VAL A 41 -3.19 2.61 -3.32
C VAL A 41 -3.37 3.21 -4.71
N THR A 42 -3.40 4.54 -4.80
CA THR A 42 -3.34 5.24 -6.09
C THR A 42 -1.87 5.37 -6.47
N PHE A 43 -1.48 4.75 -7.59
CA PHE A 43 -0.08 4.76 -8.04
C PHE A 43 0.20 5.93 -8.96
N VAL A 44 1.44 6.43 -8.91
CA VAL A 44 1.95 7.42 -9.86
C VAL A 44 2.71 6.73 -11.00
N ASN A 45 3.45 5.67 -10.69
CA ASN A 45 4.26 4.93 -11.66
C ASN A 45 4.04 3.43 -11.54
N LEU A 46 3.24 2.87 -12.45
CA LEU A 46 2.86 1.45 -12.46
C LEU A 46 4.07 0.49 -12.49
N HIS A 47 5.16 0.89 -13.14
CA HIS A 47 6.36 0.07 -13.30
C HIS A 47 7.05 -0.31 -11.98
N LYS A 48 6.73 0.37 -10.87
CA LYS A 48 7.21 0.05 -9.52
C LYS A 48 6.37 -0.99 -8.78
N TYR A 49 5.38 -1.59 -9.43
CA TYR A 49 4.53 -2.59 -8.80
C TYR A 49 4.73 -3.95 -9.48
N THR A 50 5.50 -4.80 -8.82
CA THR A 50 5.68 -6.22 -9.17
C THR A 50 4.70 -7.09 -8.39
N LYS A 51 4.49 -8.36 -8.77
CA LYS A 51 3.60 -9.31 -8.07
C LYS A 51 4.13 -9.77 -6.69
N SER A 52 4.95 -8.95 -6.06
CA SER A 52 5.75 -9.26 -4.87
C SER A 52 5.28 -8.43 -3.67
N TYR A 53 5.90 -8.63 -2.51
CA TYR A 53 5.69 -7.75 -1.37
C TYR A 53 6.36 -6.39 -1.61
N ILE A 54 5.64 -5.34 -1.26
CA ILE A 54 6.12 -3.97 -1.37
C ILE A 54 5.78 -3.19 -0.11
N CYS A 55 6.61 -2.19 0.19
CA CYS A 55 6.30 -1.15 1.15
C CYS A 55 5.92 0.11 0.39
N VAL A 56 4.71 0.62 0.64
CA VAL A 56 4.25 1.88 0.06
C VAL A 56 4.30 2.94 1.14
N THR A 57 5.06 4.01 0.87
CA THR A 57 4.99 5.25 1.62
C THR A 57 4.06 6.20 0.88
N GLY A 58 3.02 6.68 1.55
CA GLY A 58 2.02 7.53 0.91
C GLY A 58 1.13 8.26 1.88
N LYS A 59 0.29 9.15 1.35
CA LYS A 59 -0.63 9.97 2.14
C LYS A 59 -2.02 9.37 2.13
N VAL A 60 -2.61 9.13 3.30
CA VAL A 60 -3.98 8.61 3.42
C VAL A 60 -4.97 9.69 3.02
N GLN A 61 -5.88 9.35 2.11
CA GLN A 61 -6.93 10.21 1.60
C GLN A 61 -8.24 10.00 2.38
N GLN A 62 -9.21 10.88 2.16
CA GLN A 62 -10.51 10.81 2.84
C GLN A 62 -11.34 9.57 2.49
N ASP A 63 -11.10 8.97 1.32
CA ASP A 63 -11.73 7.73 0.85
C ASP A 63 -10.97 6.46 1.30
N LEU A 64 -10.02 6.61 2.23
CA LEU A 64 -9.14 5.56 2.75
C LEU A 64 -8.20 4.95 1.70
N THR A 65 -8.03 5.61 0.55
CA THR A 65 -6.94 5.27 -0.38
C THR A 65 -5.63 5.89 0.09
N ILE A 66 -4.52 5.28 -0.28
CA ILE A 66 -3.19 5.84 -0.07
C ILE A 66 -2.71 6.43 -1.40
N GLN A 67 -2.42 7.72 -1.42
CA GLN A 67 -1.73 8.34 -2.54
C GLN A 67 -0.24 8.04 -2.44
N GLU A 68 0.29 7.30 -3.40
CA GLU A 68 1.71 6.94 -3.45
C GLU A 68 2.60 8.18 -3.46
N ILE A 69 3.61 8.19 -2.58
CA ILE A 69 4.74 9.12 -2.63
C ILE A 69 5.99 8.34 -3.06
N HIS A 70 6.19 7.15 -2.49
CA HIS A 70 7.33 6.28 -2.75
C HIS A 70 6.97 4.80 -2.54
N VAL A 71 7.65 3.91 -3.25
CA VAL A 71 7.49 2.46 -3.16
C VAL A 71 8.85 1.80 -3.08
N ASP A 72 9.01 0.92 -2.09
CA ASP A 72 10.16 0.04 -1.93
C ASP A 72 9.76 -1.41 -2.24
N HIS A 73 10.52 -2.07 -3.11
CA HIS A 73 10.33 -3.49 -3.41
C HIS A 73 11.01 -4.33 -2.33
N MET A 74 10.24 -5.19 -1.67
CA MET A 74 10.77 -6.09 -0.65
C MET A 74 11.08 -7.50 -1.20
N GLY A 75 10.67 -7.80 -2.43
CA GLY A 75 10.87 -9.10 -3.08
C GLY A 75 9.76 -10.11 -2.76
N ASP A 76 9.94 -11.35 -3.20
CA ASP A 76 8.92 -12.40 -3.09
C ASP A 76 8.95 -13.17 -1.76
N ASN A 77 10.06 -13.15 -1.02
CA ASN A 77 10.26 -13.84 0.27
C ASN A 77 10.27 -12.85 1.44
N PHE A 78 9.16 -12.14 1.66
CA PHE A 78 9.00 -11.29 2.84
C PHE A 78 8.07 -11.99 3.85
N ASP A 79 8.63 -12.44 4.97
CA ASP A 79 7.85 -12.99 6.09
C ASP A 79 7.10 -11.86 6.79
N VAL A 80 5.78 -11.82 6.59
CA VAL A 80 4.86 -10.98 7.35
C VAL A 80 4.30 -11.85 8.47
N GLU A 81 5.11 -12.09 9.50
CA GLU A 81 4.70 -12.78 10.74
C GLU A 81 3.88 -11.85 11.65
#